data_AF-S8E1R2-F1
#
_entry.id   AF-S8E1R2-F1
#
_cell.length_a   1.000
_cell.length_b   1.000
_cell.length_c   1.000
_cell.angle_alpha   90.00
_cell.angle_beta   90.00
_cell.angle_gamma   90.00
#
_symmetry.space_group_name_H-M   'P 1'
#
loop_
_entity.id
_entity.type
_entity.pdbx_description
1 polymer ?
#
loop_
_entity_poly.entity_id
_entity_poly.type
_entity_poly.pdbx_seq_one_letter_code
_entity_poly.pdbx_strand_id
1 'polypeptide(L)'
;MGVSLPQELYDAVIDCLQDDRRALEACSLTCIGWTSHARRYLFREVRLHGRRKSLLFFSALESSARAGTRIGEYVLTLALPDPQGKRSQKPRDILARCTLITEILRYVPNVERLSMYGFDWRAIELAASAASFPQPVLSAPASFDKAKSDASHVSAHHQLPTPSILPRLPRLKSLHLSSSAFRSVSSGEVIARQLAVFPQLCALDIEDIPDMPDLGRVPTQLEHTASIRPVIHISELKIDLESCEDTPTLNWLSGPWVVLGLRKLDVPLDSMYVSRFVDLVQGTSGSLLEELVLYIDGDHHRANVLGTLDLSGYPRLRSLYVRIAYFVPHLPSIAQLLSSCNVHGPRKIHLELRIAFVVRDIEWDFFSKGLDAFSVSLTEFSRRYQCPSVTINLRLYSVQSSTDLDTPLKAQRVKDRFISLVTAAEMDMVLFVNETQYAPQATTPSEAASAESTTERYATPPRRMPRPSP
;
A
#
# COMPACT_ATOMS: atom_id res chain seq x y z
N MET A 1 43.77 -32.94 -8.54
CA MET A 1 42.78 -32.47 -7.56
C MET A 1 42.28 -31.12 -8.04
N GLY A 2 41.01 -31.02 -8.45
CA GLY A 2 40.44 -29.74 -8.88
C GLY A 2 40.18 -28.86 -7.66
N VAL A 3 40.62 -27.61 -7.69
CA VAL A 3 40.28 -26.64 -6.66
C VAL A 3 38.80 -26.28 -6.85
N SER A 4 37.91 -26.83 -6.02
CA SER A 4 36.50 -26.44 -5.98
C SER A 4 36.33 -25.23 -5.07
N LEU A 5 35.64 -24.19 -5.55
CA LEU A 5 35.25 -23.08 -4.69
C LEU A 5 34.26 -23.59 -3.61
N PRO A 6 34.35 -23.08 -2.37
CA PRO A 6 33.34 -23.31 -1.33
C PRO A 6 31.94 -22.85 -1.76
N GLN A 7 30.89 -23.50 -1.25
CA GLN A 7 29.49 -23.21 -1.62
C GLN A 7 29.10 -21.76 -1.27
N GLU A 8 29.65 -21.24 -0.18
CA GLU A 8 29.42 -19.88 0.31
C GLU A 8 29.82 -18.82 -0.72
N LEU A 9 30.86 -19.09 -1.52
CA LEU A 9 31.27 -18.18 -2.58
C LEU A 9 30.30 -18.21 -3.77
N TYR A 10 29.74 -19.38 -4.11
CA TYR A 10 28.70 -19.45 -5.14
C TYR A 10 27.43 -18.72 -4.71
N ASP A 11 27.00 -18.93 -3.47
CA ASP A 11 25.82 -18.27 -2.91
C ASP A 11 26.00 -16.74 -2.91
N ALA A 12 27.17 -16.25 -2.48
CA ALA A 12 27.50 -14.82 -2.51
C ALA A 12 27.52 -14.23 -3.94
N VAL A 13 28.02 -14.98 -4.93
CA VAL A 13 27.98 -14.55 -6.33
C VAL A 13 26.54 -14.43 -6.83
N ILE A 14 25.68 -15.41 -6.51
CA ILE A 14 24.27 -15.37 -6.89
C ILE A 14 23.50 -14.27 -6.14
N ASP A 15 23.86 -13.98 -4.88
CA ASP A 15 23.28 -12.88 -4.10
C ASP A 15 23.50 -11.52 -4.79
N CYS A 16 24.68 -11.32 -5.40
CA CYS A 16 24.97 -10.12 -6.18
C CYS A 16 24.13 -10.01 -7.47
N LEU A 17 23.47 -11.09 -7.91
CA LEU A 17 22.64 -11.14 -9.11
C LEU A 17 21.14 -11.04 -8.82
N GLN A 18 20.72 -10.79 -7.57
CA GLN A 18 19.31 -10.81 -7.17
C GLN A 18 18.38 -9.93 -8.02
N ASP A 19 18.90 -8.84 -8.60
CA ASP A 19 18.17 -7.89 -9.44
C ASP A 19 18.31 -8.17 -10.96
N ASP A 20 19.27 -9.01 -11.37
CA ASP A 20 19.46 -9.42 -12.78
C ASP A 20 18.80 -10.77 -13.04
N ARG A 21 17.50 -10.70 -13.36
CA ARG A 21 16.69 -11.89 -13.65
C ARG A 21 17.26 -12.74 -14.79
N ARG A 22 17.86 -12.13 -15.83
CA ARG A 22 18.42 -12.87 -16.97
C ARG A 22 19.66 -13.66 -16.56
N ALA A 23 20.53 -13.03 -15.77
CA ALA A 23 21.70 -13.71 -15.23
C ALA A 23 21.27 -14.87 -14.32
N LEU A 24 20.27 -14.67 -13.45
CA LEU A 24 19.73 -15.73 -12.59
C LEU A 24 19.13 -16.90 -13.40
N GLU A 25 18.41 -16.62 -14.49
CA GLU A 25 17.89 -17.65 -15.40
C GLU A 25 19.03 -18.48 -16.00
N ALA A 26 20.07 -17.84 -16.51
CA ALA A 26 21.26 -18.52 -17.03
C ALA A 26 21.93 -19.36 -15.93
N CYS A 27 22.18 -18.78 -14.75
CA CYS A 27 22.75 -19.45 -13.59
C CYS A 27 21.97 -20.70 -13.21
N SER A 28 20.63 -20.65 -13.24
CA SER A 28 19.77 -21.76 -12.86
C SER A 28 19.93 -23.00 -13.77
N LEU A 29 20.46 -22.82 -14.97
CA LEU A 29 20.69 -23.85 -15.98
C LEU A 29 22.15 -24.34 -16.04
N THR A 30 23.09 -23.70 -15.34
CA THR A 30 24.53 -24.03 -15.41
C THR A 30 24.87 -25.34 -14.72
N CYS A 31 24.56 -25.48 -13.43
CA CYS A 31 24.84 -26.66 -12.63
C CYS A 31 23.90 -26.76 -11.42
N ILE A 32 23.77 -27.95 -10.84
CA ILE A 32 22.87 -28.23 -9.71
C ILE A 32 23.14 -27.33 -8.50
N GLY A 33 24.41 -27.02 -8.24
CA GLY A 33 24.82 -26.16 -7.11
C GLY A 33 24.34 -24.71 -7.24
N TRP A 34 24.15 -24.23 -8.47
CA TRP A 34 23.64 -22.88 -8.74
C TRP A 34 22.11 -22.87 -8.88
N THR A 35 21.53 -24.01 -9.32
CA THR A 35 20.10 -24.12 -9.60
C THR A 35 19.23 -23.79 -8.39
N SER A 36 19.49 -24.34 -7.21
CA SER A 36 18.65 -24.11 -6.02
C SER A 36 18.66 -22.64 -5.59
N HIS A 37 19.84 -22.03 -5.55
CA HIS A 37 20.01 -20.64 -5.12
C HIS A 37 19.45 -19.64 -6.14
N ALA A 38 19.70 -19.85 -7.43
CA ALA A 38 19.13 -19.03 -8.48
C ALA A 38 17.59 -19.13 -8.51
N ARG A 39 17.02 -20.35 -8.35
CA ARG A 39 15.57 -20.56 -8.27
C ARG A 39 14.94 -19.82 -7.10
N ARG A 40 15.61 -19.76 -5.95
CA ARG A 40 15.13 -18.99 -4.79
C ARG A 40 14.84 -17.54 -5.16
N TYR A 41 15.72 -16.89 -5.91
CA TYR A 41 15.53 -15.52 -6.37
C TYR A 41 14.49 -15.42 -7.51
N LEU A 42 14.53 -16.31 -8.49
CA LEU A 42 13.61 -16.30 -9.63
C LEU A 42 12.13 -16.46 -9.26
N PHE A 43 11.85 -17.26 -8.23
CA PHE A 43 10.51 -17.58 -7.73
C PHE A 43 10.15 -16.84 -6.44
N ARG A 44 11.04 -15.99 -5.91
CA ARG A 44 10.81 -15.20 -4.68
C ARG A 44 9.52 -14.40 -4.74
N GLU A 45 9.30 -13.75 -5.88
CA GLU A 45 8.14 -12.92 -6.15
C GLU A 45 7.41 -13.44 -7.39
N VAL A 46 6.15 -13.81 -7.21
CA VAL A 46 5.28 -14.30 -8.29
C VAL A 46 4.09 -13.37 -8.42
N ARG A 47 3.97 -12.75 -9.60
CA ARG A 47 2.81 -11.93 -9.98
C ARG A 47 2.01 -12.66 -11.05
N LEU A 48 0.79 -13.05 -10.71
CA LEU A 48 -0.09 -13.78 -11.61
C LEU A 48 -1.02 -12.78 -12.30
N HIS A 49 -0.91 -12.63 -13.62
CA HIS A 49 -1.80 -11.77 -14.40
C HIS A 49 -2.77 -12.63 -15.23
N GLY A 50 -3.95 -12.86 -14.67
CA GLY A 50 -5.06 -13.56 -15.29
C GLY A 50 -5.04 -15.08 -15.13
N ARG A 51 -6.19 -15.69 -15.46
CA ARG A 51 -6.46 -17.12 -15.26
C ARG A 51 -5.43 -18.05 -15.92
N ARG A 52 -5.00 -17.75 -17.15
CA ARG A 52 -4.05 -18.60 -17.89
C ARG A 52 -2.71 -18.70 -17.17
N LYS A 53 -2.15 -17.57 -16.70
CA LYS A 53 -0.89 -17.56 -15.94
C LYS A 53 -1.03 -18.29 -14.61
N SER A 54 -2.16 -18.12 -13.91
CA SER A 54 -2.44 -18.87 -12.68
C SER A 54 -2.49 -20.38 -12.89
N LEU A 55 -3.12 -20.86 -13.98
CA LEU A 55 -3.17 -22.29 -14.32
C LEU A 55 -1.79 -22.85 -14.68
N LEU A 56 -1.01 -22.12 -15.49
CA LEU A 56 0.36 -22.51 -15.83
C LEU A 56 1.23 -22.59 -14.57
N PHE A 57 1.12 -21.61 -13.69
CA PHE A 57 1.84 -21.60 -12.43
C PHE A 57 1.42 -22.76 -11.52
N PHE A 58 0.12 -23.02 -11.39
CA PHE A 58 -0.39 -24.18 -10.65
C PHE A 58 0.15 -25.51 -11.20
N SER A 59 0.12 -25.70 -12.53
CA SER A 59 0.70 -26.88 -13.18
C SER A 59 2.21 -27.01 -12.93
N ALA A 60 2.94 -25.88 -12.92
CA ALA A 60 4.36 -25.86 -12.58
C ALA A 60 4.61 -26.22 -11.10
N LEU A 61 3.78 -25.72 -10.18
CA LEU A 61 3.86 -26.07 -8.75
C LEU A 61 3.63 -27.57 -8.54
N GLU A 62 2.59 -28.12 -9.15
CA GLU A 62 2.27 -29.55 -9.06
C GLU A 62 3.41 -30.42 -9.66
N SER A 63 3.88 -30.06 -10.85
CA SER A 63 4.99 -30.76 -11.51
C SER A 63 6.27 -30.68 -10.66
N SER A 64 6.56 -29.51 -10.08
CA SER A 64 7.72 -29.33 -9.22
C SER A 64 7.65 -30.14 -7.92
N ALA A 65 6.45 -30.29 -7.36
CA ALA A 65 6.22 -31.06 -6.16
C ALA A 65 6.43 -32.56 -6.43
N ARG A 66 5.90 -33.06 -7.55
CA ARG A 66 6.14 -34.44 -8.01
C ARG A 66 7.62 -34.72 -8.31
N ALA A 67 8.32 -33.75 -8.87
CA ALA A 67 9.75 -33.83 -9.15
C ALA A 67 10.65 -33.61 -7.91
N GLY A 68 10.08 -33.32 -6.74
CA GLY A 68 10.85 -33.05 -5.51
C GLY A 68 11.61 -31.72 -5.48
N THR A 69 11.39 -30.84 -6.46
CA THR A 69 12.05 -29.52 -6.53
C THR A 69 11.30 -28.44 -5.76
N ARG A 70 10.00 -28.65 -5.50
CA ARG A 70 9.14 -27.84 -4.62
C ARG A 70 9.31 -26.33 -4.76
N ILE A 71 9.22 -25.81 -5.99
CA ILE A 71 9.45 -24.38 -6.28
C ILE A 71 8.53 -23.45 -5.49
N GLY A 72 7.37 -23.95 -5.03
CA GLY A 72 6.45 -23.21 -4.19
C GLY A 72 7.00 -22.83 -2.81
N GLU A 73 7.98 -23.57 -2.29
CA GLU A 73 8.66 -23.22 -1.03
C GLU A 73 9.53 -21.95 -1.16
N TYR A 74 9.90 -21.56 -2.37
CA TYR A 74 10.66 -20.34 -2.64
C TYR A 74 9.79 -19.08 -2.77
N VAL A 75 8.47 -19.22 -2.88
CA VAL A 75 7.55 -18.10 -3.09
C VAL A 75 7.32 -17.37 -1.77
N LEU A 76 7.86 -16.16 -1.65
CA LEU A 76 7.70 -15.31 -0.47
C LEU A 76 6.68 -14.20 -0.70
N THR A 77 6.55 -13.71 -1.93
CA THR A 77 5.58 -12.70 -2.32
C THR A 77 4.71 -13.24 -3.44
N LEU A 78 3.40 -13.30 -3.20
CA LEU A 78 2.41 -13.73 -4.18
C LEU A 78 1.43 -12.59 -4.41
N ALA A 79 1.43 -12.03 -5.63
CA ALA A 79 0.39 -11.11 -6.07
C ALA A 79 -0.54 -11.84 -7.03
N LEU A 80 -1.79 -11.97 -6.63
CA LEU A 80 -2.84 -12.55 -7.45
C LEU A 80 -3.41 -11.48 -8.38
N PRO A 81 -3.94 -11.86 -9.55
CA PRO A 81 -4.36 -10.86 -10.52
C PRO A 81 -5.45 -9.99 -9.93
N ASP A 82 -5.57 -8.76 -10.43
CA ASP A 82 -6.83 -8.07 -10.35
C ASP A 82 -7.74 -8.60 -11.48
N PRO A 83 -9.04 -8.89 -11.24
CA PRO A 83 -10.00 -9.01 -12.33
C PRO A 83 -10.03 -7.83 -13.33
N GLN A 84 -9.30 -6.71 -13.10
CA GLN A 84 -9.22 -5.50 -13.95
C GLN A 84 -9.38 -5.78 -15.43
N GLY A 85 -10.65 -5.67 -15.78
CA GLY A 85 -11.21 -5.72 -17.10
C GLY A 85 -12.68 -5.58 -16.80
N LYS A 86 -13.22 -4.35 -16.96
CA LYS A 86 -14.58 -3.87 -16.63
C LYS A 86 -15.76 -4.70 -17.18
N ARG A 87 -15.50 -5.90 -17.68
CA ARG A 87 -16.49 -6.86 -18.16
C ARG A 87 -16.93 -7.69 -16.97
N SER A 88 -18.20 -7.53 -16.63
CA SER A 88 -18.95 -8.34 -15.66
C SER A 88 -18.49 -9.80 -15.69
N GLN A 89 -17.66 -10.19 -14.70
CA GLN A 89 -17.31 -11.60 -14.55
C GLN A 89 -18.57 -12.32 -14.10
N LYS A 90 -18.92 -13.41 -14.79
CA LYS A 90 -20.04 -14.24 -14.38
C LYS A 90 -19.69 -14.85 -13.01
N PRO A 91 -20.63 -14.99 -12.06
CA PRO A 91 -20.36 -15.56 -10.73
C PRO A 91 -19.64 -16.92 -10.76
N ARG A 92 -19.88 -17.74 -11.80
CA ARG A 92 -19.20 -19.02 -12.01
C ARG A 92 -17.68 -18.87 -12.22
N ASP A 93 -17.24 -17.80 -12.87
CA ASP A 93 -15.81 -17.55 -13.11
C ASP A 93 -15.09 -17.14 -11.84
N ILE A 94 -15.79 -16.44 -10.92
CA ILE A 94 -15.27 -16.05 -9.61
C ILE A 94 -15.00 -17.29 -8.76
N LEU A 95 -15.97 -18.19 -8.62
CA LEU A 95 -15.81 -19.41 -7.80
C LEU A 95 -14.67 -20.30 -8.33
N ALA A 96 -14.63 -20.56 -9.64
CA ALA A 96 -13.57 -21.37 -10.24
C ALA A 96 -12.17 -20.76 -10.03
N ARG A 97 -12.08 -19.43 -10.05
CA ARG A 97 -10.85 -18.70 -9.76
C ARG A 97 -10.47 -18.79 -8.28
N CYS A 98 -11.42 -18.64 -7.37
CA CYS A 98 -11.20 -18.82 -5.94
C CYS A 98 -10.71 -20.24 -5.63
N THR A 99 -11.32 -21.27 -6.22
CA THR A 99 -10.85 -22.67 -6.10
C THR A 99 -9.41 -22.82 -6.57
N LEU A 100 -9.07 -22.31 -7.76
CA LEU A 100 -7.69 -22.37 -8.27
C LEU A 100 -6.69 -21.71 -7.33
N ILE A 101 -7.06 -20.59 -6.71
CA ILE A 101 -6.18 -19.85 -5.82
C ILE A 101 -6.01 -20.55 -4.48
N THR A 102 -7.09 -21.08 -3.91
CA THR A 102 -7.00 -21.96 -2.74
C THR A 102 -5.99 -23.07 -3.02
N GLU A 103 -6.08 -23.71 -4.18
CA GLU A 103 -5.13 -24.77 -4.55
C GLU A 103 -3.70 -24.26 -4.72
N ILE A 104 -3.48 -23.11 -5.37
CA ILE A 104 -2.14 -22.49 -5.46
C ILE A 104 -1.57 -22.23 -4.06
N LEU A 105 -2.37 -21.67 -3.15
CA LEU A 105 -1.96 -21.31 -1.78
C LEU A 105 -1.53 -22.54 -0.96
N ARG A 106 -2.03 -23.74 -1.26
CA ARG A 106 -1.57 -25.00 -0.63
C ARG A 106 -0.13 -25.36 -0.98
N TYR A 107 0.36 -24.94 -2.14
CA TYR A 107 1.72 -25.23 -2.61
C TYR A 107 2.74 -24.15 -2.25
N VAL A 108 2.32 -23.01 -1.69
CA VAL A 108 3.20 -21.88 -1.34
C VAL A 108 3.18 -21.55 0.16
N PRO A 109 3.62 -22.48 1.03
CA PRO A 109 3.48 -22.35 2.48
C PRO A 109 4.32 -21.22 3.10
N ASN A 110 5.32 -20.71 2.37
CA ASN A 110 6.27 -19.71 2.83
C ASN A 110 5.91 -18.27 2.41
N VAL A 111 4.70 -18.04 1.89
CA VAL A 111 4.25 -16.69 1.52
C VAL A 111 4.25 -15.79 2.75
N GLU A 112 5.05 -14.74 2.69
CA GLU A 112 5.13 -13.68 3.69
C GLU A 112 4.29 -12.46 3.29
N ARG A 113 4.11 -12.24 1.98
CA ARG A 113 3.32 -11.13 1.44
C ARG A 113 2.32 -11.66 0.44
N LEU A 114 1.04 -11.51 0.73
CA LEU A 114 -0.05 -11.90 -0.15
C LEU A 114 -0.80 -10.65 -0.59
N SER A 115 -0.92 -10.44 -1.90
CA SER A 115 -1.77 -9.39 -2.46
C SER A 115 -2.90 -9.98 -3.26
N MET A 116 -4.12 -9.59 -2.91
CA MET A 116 -5.36 -10.12 -3.46
C MET A 116 -6.20 -8.98 -4.03
N TYR A 117 -6.09 -8.77 -5.34
CA TYR A 117 -6.88 -7.77 -6.06
C TYR A 117 -8.21 -8.35 -6.59
N GLY A 118 -9.33 -7.70 -6.30
CA GLY A 118 -10.66 -8.04 -6.77
C GLY A 118 -11.09 -9.48 -6.44
N PHE A 119 -10.73 -10.00 -5.27
CA PHE A 119 -11.23 -11.27 -4.73
C PHE A 119 -12.46 -11.11 -3.84
N ASP A 120 -13.46 -11.98 -4.03
CA ASP A 120 -14.56 -12.15 -3.09
C ASP A 120 -14.13 -13.18 -2.03
N TRP A 121 -13.95 -12.73 -0.78
CA TRP A 121 -13.52 -13.62 0.31
C TRP A 121 -14.55 -14.67 0.66
N ARG A 122 -15.84 -14.37 0.55
CA ARG A 122 -16.89 -15.38 0.74
C ARG A 122 -16.84 -16.41 -0.37
N ALA A 123 -16.50 -16.03 -1.59
CA ALA A 123 -16.30 -17.01 -2.66
C ALA A 123 -15.09 -17.92 -2.37
N ILE A 124 -14.02 -17.42 -1.75
CA ILE A 124 -12.90 -18.23 -1.26
C ILE A 124 -13.37 -19.16 -0.14
N GLU A 125 -14.16 -18.64 0.79
CA GLU A 125 -14.75 -19.39 1.89
C GLU A 125 -15.61 -20.56 1.37
N LEU A 126 -16.49 -20.28 0.40
CA LEU A 126 -17.30 -21.30 -0.24
C LEU A 126 -16.46 -22.30 -1.04
N ALA A 127 -15.43 -21.83 -1.76
CA ALA A 127 -14.55 -22.68 -2.57
C ALA A 127 -13.74 -23.66 -1.73
N ALA A 128 -13.16 -23.21 -0.63
CA ALA A 128 -12.34 -24.07 0.22
C ALA A 128 -13.18 -24.95 1.16
N SER A 129 -14.40 -24.52 1.53
CA SER A 129 -15.41 -25.44 2.09
C SER A 129 -15.71 -26.58 1.11
N ALA A 130 -15.94 -26.26 -0.17
CA ALA A 130 -16.20 -27.27 -1.19
C ALA A 130 -15.01 -28.22 -1.44
N ALA A 131 -13.77 -27.73 -1.33
CA ALA A 131 -12.55 -28.53 -1.51
C ALA A 131 -12.24 -29.45 -0.32
N SER A 132 -12.79 -29.18 0.87
CA SER A 132 -12.60 -30.01 2.06
C SER A 132 -13.41 -31.30 2.05
N PHE A 133 -14.41 -31.42 1.16
CA PHE A 133 -15.11 -32.67 0.93
C PHE A 133 -14.24 -33.58 0.06
N PRO A 134 -13.97 -34.84 0.46
CA PRO A 134 -13.21 -35.77 -0.36
C PRO A 134 -13.94 -35.94 -1.70
N GLN A 135 -13.38 -35.33 -2.75
CA GLN A 135 -13.94 -35.49 -4.07
C GLN A 135 -13.74 -36.97 -4.48
N PRO A 136 -14.81 -37.67 -4.92
CA PRO A 136 -14.63 -38.93 -5.61
C PRO A 136 -13.75 -38.65 -6.84
N VAL A 137 -12.70 -39.46 -7.01
CA VAL A 137 -11.69 -39.37 -8.07
C VAL A 137 -12.34 -38.98 -9.40
N LEU A 138 -11.99 -37.79 -9.91
CA LEU A 138 -12.47 -37.21 -11.16
C LEU A 138 -12.16 -38.15 -12.34
N SER A 139 -13.12 -39.03 -12.63
CA SER A 139 -13.19 -39.78 -13.87
C SER A 139 -14.50 -39.35 -14.56
N ALA A 140 -14.35 -38.56 -15.63
CA ALA A 140 -15.38 -38.06 -16.57
C ALA A 140 -16.23 -36.83 -16.15
N PRO A 141 -16.48 -35.88 -17.08
CA PRO A 141 -17.30 -34.70 -16.85
C PRO A 141 -18.80 -35.05 -16.91
N ALA A 142 -19.49 -34.99 -15.78
CA ALA A 142 -20.95 -35.06 -15.75
C ALA A 142 -21.56 -33.69 -16.11
N SER A 143 -22.53 -33.73 -17.03
CA SER A 143 -23.36 -32.61 -17.49
C SER A 143 -24.27 -32.07 -16.36
N PHE A 144 -23.96 -30.88 -15.84
CA PHE A 144 -24.76 -30.15 -14.85
C PHE A 144 -25.76 -29.20 -15.52
N ASP A 145 -26.86 -29.73 -16.06
CA ASP A 145 -27.94 -28.93 -16.68
C ASP A 145 -29.28 -28.95 -15.92
N LYS A 146 -29.37 -29.55 -14.72
CA LYS A 146 -30.63 -29.65 -13.97
C LYS A 146 -30.45 -29.37 -12.47
N ALA A 147 -30.15 -28.12 -12.11
CA ALA A 147 -30.29 -27.63 -10.73
C ALA A 147 -30.48 -26.11 -10.72
N LYS A 148 -31.71 -25.67 -11.02
CA LYS A 148 -32.18 -24.29 -10.87
C LYS A 148 -33.61 -24.35 -10.32
N SER A 149 -33.79 -24.40 -9.00
CA SER A 149 -34.99 -23.77 -8.39
C SER A 149 -34.96 -23.53 -6.88
N ASP A 150 -34.18 -24.23 -6.04
CA ASP A 150 -34.52 -24.25 -4.59
C ASP A 150 -33.48 -23.66 -3.61
N ALA A 151 -32.75 -22.60 -3.98
CA ALA A 151 -31.66 -22.05 -3.15
C ALA A 151 -31.97 -20.77 -2.34
N SER A 152 -33.24 -20.44 -2.07
CA SER A 152 -33.62 -19.14 -1.46
C SER A 152 -34.14 -19.17 -0.02
N HIS A 153 -34.13 -20.30 0.70
CA HIS A 153 -34.51 -20.33 2.12
C HIS A 153 -33.59 -21.24 2.95
N VAL A 154 -32.48 -20.69 3.44
CA VAL A 154 -31.70 -21.29 4.53
C VAL A 154 -31.81 -20.38 5.75
N SER A 155 -32.45 -20.91 6.78
CA SER A 155 -32.74 -20.24 8.07
C SER A 155 -31.47 -20.03 8.91
N ALA A 156 -31.43 -18.91 9.64
CA ALA A 156 -30.34 -18.43 10.46
C ALA A 156 -30.19 -19.18 11.81
N HIS A 157 -29.94 -20.49 11.79
CA HIS A 157 -29.56 -21.22 12.99
C HIS A 157 -28.06 -21.09 13.28
N HIS A 158 -27.73 -20.86 14.55
CA HIS A 158 -26.39 -20.69 15.13
C HIS A 158 -25.32 -21.57 14.48
N GLN A 159 -24.50 -20.96 13.63
CA GLN A 159 -23.37 -21.61 12.98
C GLN A 159 -22.27 -21.85 14.02
N LEU A 160 -21.93 -23.12 14.23
CA LEU A 160 -20.67 -23.54 14.83
C LEU A 160 -19.50 -22.84 14.11
N PRO A 161 -18.37 -22.57 14.80
CA PRO A 161 -17.22 -21.92 14.19
C PRO A 161 -16.74 -22.76 12.99
N THR A 162 -16.99 -22.27 11.79
CA THR A 162 -16.48 -22.87 10.55
C THR A 162 -14.95 -22.83 10.62
N PRO A 163 -14.26 -23.98 10.40
CA PRO A 163 -12.81 -24.03 10.46
C PRO A 163 -12.25 -23.04 9.44
N SER A 164 -11.25 -22.24 9.85
CA SER A 164 -10.58 -21.25 9.00
C SER A 164 -10.32 -21.78 7.60
N ILE A 165 -10.84 -21.08 6.60
CA ILE A 165 -11.01 -21.64 5.26
C ILE A 165 -9.83 -21.29 4.34
N LEU A 166 -9.07 -20.25 4.69
CA LEU A 166 -7.80 -19.96 4.05
C LEU A 166 -6.77 -21.03 4.45
N PRO A 167 -5.96 -21.54 3.49
CA PRO A 167 -4.80 -22.35 3.82
C PRO A 167 -3.99 -21.62 4.88
N ARG A 168 -3.58 -22.33 5.94
CA ARG A 168 -2.72 -21.72 6.96
C ARG A 168 -1.44 -21.26 6.27
N LEU A 169 -1.27 -19.95 6.16
CA LEU A 169 -0.04 -19.30 5.74
C LEU A 169 0.67 -18.82 7.02
N PRO A 170 1.36 -19.71 7.75
CA PRO A 170 1.87 -19.42 9.09
C PRO A 170 2.92 -18.30 9.09
N ARG A 171 3.50 -17.99 7.92
CA ARG A 171 4.52 -16.96 7.72
C ARG A 171 3.97 -15.67 7.12
N LEU A 172 2.66 -15.56 6.91
CA LEU A 172 2.07 -14.36 6.32
C LEU A 172 2.26 -13.18 7.28
N LYS A 173 3.03 -12.19 6.84
CA LYS A 173 3.35 -10.95 7.58
C LYS A 173 2.59 -9.76 7.02
N SER A 174 2.41 -9.72 5.70
CA SER A 174 1.75 -8.64 4.98
C SER A 174 0.61 -9.17 4.13
N LEU A 175 -0.55 -8.54 4.27
CA LEU A 175 -1.72 -8.86 3.48
C LEU A 175 -2.27 -7.59 2.86
N HIS A 176 -2.39 -7.59 1.54
CA HIS A 176 -3.02 -6.53 0.78
C HIS A 176 -4.41 -6.99 0.33
N LEU A 177 -5.43 -6.29 0.78
CA LEU A 177 -6.85 -6.53 0.55
C LEU A 177 -7.40 -5.40 -0.29
N SER A 178 -8.11 -5.78 -1.34
CA SER A 178 -8.82 -4.84 -2.18
C SER A 178 -10.34 -5.00 -2.07
N SER A 179 -11.03 -3.95 -2.49
CA SER A 179 -12.47 -3.69 -2.59
C SER A 179 -13.43 -4.84 -2.46
N SER A 180 -13.29 -5.81 -3.34
CA SER A 180 -14.23 -6.92 -3.45
C SER A 180 -14.18 -7.89 -2.27
N ALA A 181 -13.13 -7.86 -1.45
CA ALA A 181 -12.94 -8.80 -0.35
C ALA A 181 -14.06 -8.68 0.67
N PHE A 182 -14.62 -7.47 0.84
CA PHE A 182 -15.52 -7.19 1.95
C PHE A 182 -17.00 -7.09 1.57
N ARG A 183 -17.33 -6.96 0.27
CA ARG A 183 -18.73 -6.89 -0.22
C ARG A 183 -19.64 -7.99 0.30
N SER A 184 -19.06 -9.14 0.63
CA SER A 184 -19.78 -10.35 1.03
C SER A 184 -19.78 -10.61 2.53
N VAL A 185 -19.00 -9.85 3.30
CA VAL A 185 -18.78 -10.10 4.73
C VAL A 185 -19.77 -9.27 5.54
N SER A 186 -20.56 -9.95 6.39
CA SER A 186 -21.65 -9.32 7.13
C SER A 186 -21.20 -8.50 8.34
N SER A 187 -19.97 -8.67 8.81
CA SER A 187 -19.44 -7.91 9.96
C SER A 187 -17.90 -7.89 10.02
N GLY A 188 -17.36 -6.84 10.64
CA GLY A 188 -15.93 -6.75 10.95
C GLY A 188 -15.41 -7.89 11.84
N GLU A 189 -16.26 -8.47 12.68
CA GLU A 189 -15.89 -9.64 13.49
C GLU A 189 -15.51 -10.85 12.61
N VAL A 190 -16.24 -11.09 11.52
CA VAL A 190 -15.92 -12.19 10.61
C VAL A 190 -14.56 -11.95 9.95
N ILE A 191 -14.28 -10.71 9.53
CA ILE A 191 -12.96 -10.33 8.99
C ILE A 191 -11.87 -10.62 10.01
N ALA A 192 -12.04 -10.16 11.25
CA ALA A 192 -11.05 -10.36 12.29
C ALA A 192 -10.79 -11.85 12.58
N ARG A 193 -11.85 -12.67 12.64
CA ARG A 193 -11.71 -14.11 12.83
C ARG A 193 -10.99 -14.80 11.66
N GLN A 194 -11.19 -14.33 10.43
CA GLN A 194 -10.48 -14.86 9.27
C GLN A 194 -9.01 -14.44 9.26
N LEU A 195 -8.69 -13.21 9.70
CA LEU A 195 -7.31 -12.74 9.80
C LEU A 195 -6.55 -13.34 10.99
N ALA A 196 -7.26 -13.76 12.05
CA ALA A 196 -6.73 -14.47 13.22
C ALA A 196 -5.87 -15.69 12.89
N VAL A 197 -6.12 -16.27 11.72
CA VAL A 197 -5.50 -17.51 11.26
C VAL A 197 -4.04 -17.30 10.84
N PHE A 198 -3.64 -16.03 10.72
CA PHE A 198 -2.30 -15.58 10.37
C PHE A 198 -1.59 -14.98 11.60
N PRO A 199 -0.94 -15.81 12.45
CA PRO A 199 -0.37 -15.35 13.71
C PRO A 199 0.80 -14.36 13.56
N GLN A 200 1.38 -14.25 12.36
CA GLN A 200 2.48 -13.33 12.05
C GLN A 200 2.01 -12.07 11.30
N LEU A 201 0.71 -11.94 11.01
CA LEU A 201 0.20 -10.80 10.26
C LEU A 201 0.39 -9.53 11.07
N CYS A 202 1.20 -8.61 10.54
CA CYS A 202 1.51 -7.34 11.16
C CYS A 202 1.36 -6.15 10.22
N ALA A 203 1.29 -6.39 8.91
CA ALA A 203 1.09 -5.36 7.89
C ALA A 203 -0.21 -5.63 7.12
N LEU A 204 -1.08 -4.63 7.08
CA LEU A 204 -2.36 -4.67 6.38
C LEU A 204 -2.45 -3.48 5.43
N ASP A 205 -2.71 -3.76 4.16
CA ASP A 205 -2.96 -2.74 3.14
C ASP A 205 -4.39 -2.94 2.62
N ILE A 206 -5.18 -1.87 2.62
CA ILE A 206 -6.60 -1.86 2.32
C ILE A 206 -6.84 -0.87 1.17
N GLU A 207 -7.36 -1.35 0.04
CA GLU A 207 -7.58 -0.55 -1.17
C GLU A 207 -9.02 -0.71 -1.70
N ASP A 208 -9.67 0.37 -2.16
CA ASP A 208 -10.95 0.46 -2.89
C ASP A 208 -12.17 -0.14 -2.15
N ILE A 209 -12.28 -0.18 -0.81
CA ILE A 209 -13.49 -0.77 -0.18
C ILE A 209 -14.75 -0.01 -0.61
N PRO A 210 -15.61 -0.62 -1.46
CA PRO A 210 -16.83 0.03 -1.92
C PRO A 210 -17.88 -0.17 -0.83
N ASP A 211 -18.70 0.86 -0.59
CA ASP A 211 -19.83 0.90 0.35
C ASP A 211 -20.09 -0.44 1.05
N MET A 212 -19.44 -0.64 2.20
CA MET A 212 -19.73 -1.81 3.01
C MET A 212 -21.21 -1.74 3.42
N PRO A 213 -21.97 -2.85 3.32
CA PRO A 213 -23.34 -2.86 3.79
C PRO A 213 -23.36 -2.40 5.25
N ASP A 214 -24.20 -1.40 5.54
CA ASP A 214 -24.23 -0.64 6.79
C ASP A 214 -24.00 -1.54 8.03
N LEU A 215 -22.75 -1.55 8.53
CA LEU A 215 -22.37 -2.27 9.74
C LEU A 215 -22.92 -1.61 11.00
N GLY A 216 -23.61 -0.45 10.87
CA GLY A 216 -24.11 0.38 11.97
C GLY A 216 -25.15 -0.27 12.87
N ARG A 217 -25.71 -1.43 12.49
CA ARG A 217 -26.50 -2.27 13.40
C ARG A 217 -25.67 -3.42 13.94
N VAL A 218 -24.53 -3.12 14.58
CA VAL A 218 -24.03 -4.02 15.62
C VAL A 218 -25.14 -4.10 16.68
N PRO A 219 -25.69 -5.29 16.99
CA PRO A 219 -26.70 -5.40 18.03
C PRO A 219 -26.11 -4.81 19.31
N THR A 220 -26.73 -3.76 19.84
CA THR A 220 -26.39 -3.11 21.11
C THR A 220 -26.39 -4.07 22.32
N GLN A 221 -26.75 -5.33 22.12
CA GLN A 221 -26.76 -6.39 23.13
C GLN A 221 -25.39 -7.02 23.43
N LEU A 222 -24.29 -6.61 22.78
CA LEU A 222 -22.93 -7.08 23.08
C LEU A 222 -22.29 -6.34 24.28
N GLU A 223 -23.05 -6.06 25.34
CA GLU A 223 -22.51 -5.52 26.61
C GLU A 223 -21.61 -6.53 27.37
N HIS A 224 -21.43 -7.76 26.85
CA HIS A 224 -20.58 -8.79 27.47
C HIS A 224 -19.17 -8.89 26.84
N THR A 225 -18.73 -7.87 26.10
CA THR A 225 -17.45 -7.84 25.37
C THR A 225 -16.19 -7.72 26.23
N ALA A 226 -16.32 -7.54 27.55
CA ALA A 226 -15.19 -7.35 28.47
C ALA A 226 -14.17 -8.52 28.53
N SER A 227 -14.46 -9.66 27.90
CA SER A 227 -13.56 -10.82 27.85
C SER A 227 -12.98 -11.13 26.46
N ILE A 228 -13.30 -10.35 25.42
CA ILE A 228 -12.80 -10.62 24.07
C ILE A 228 -11.31 -10.27 24.04
N ARG A 229 -10.47 -11.31 23.93
CA ARG A 229 -9.04 -11.12 23.69
C ARG A 229 -8.86 -10.61 22.27
N PRO A 230 -8.09 -9.53 22.07
CA PRO A 230 -7.78 -9.07 20.73
C PRO A 230 -7.09 -10.19 19.95
N VAL A 231 -7.44 -10.27 18.68
CA VAL A 231 -7.15 -11.44 17.87
C VAL A 231 -5.99 -11.19 16.91
N ILE A 232 -5.78 -9.92 16.53
CA ILE A 232 -4.77 -9.52 15.56
C ILE A 232 -4.03 -8.29 16.06
N HIS A 233 -2.74 -8.22 15.78
CA HIS A 233 -1.91 -7.06 16.08
C HIS A 233 -1.35 -6.46 14.78
N ILE A 234 -1.80 -5.26 14.41
CA ILE A 234 -1.35 -4.58 13.19
C ILE A 234 -0.37 -3.47 13.56
N SER A 235 0.84 -3.54 13.01
CA SER A 235 1.90 -2.53 13.16
C SER A 235 2.13 -1.69 11.91
N GLU A 236 1.72 -2.14 10.74
CA GLU A 236 1.77 -1.37 9.51
C GLU A 236 0.39 -1.36 8.89
N LEU A 237 -0.18 -0.19 8.69
CA LEU A 237 -1.51 -0.04 8.11
C LEU A 237 -1.43 0.92 6.93
N LYS A 238 -1.90 0.48 5.78
CA LYS A 238 -2.14 1.32 4.62
C LYS A 238 -3.62 1.26 4.28
N ILE A 239 -4.23 2.41 4.10
CA ILE A 239 -5.62 2.55 3.68
C ILE A 239 -5.60 3.47 2.47
N ASP A 240 -6.44 3.23 1.47
CA ASP A 240 -6.59 4.12 0.33
C ASP A 240 -7.79 5.08 0.48
N LEU A 241 -8.02 5.91 -0.54
CA LEU A 241 -8.93 7.04 -0.44
C LEU A 241 -10.38 6.58 -0.28
N GLU A 242 -10.78 5.63 -1.12
CA GLU A 242 -12.13 5.10 -1.15
C GLU A 242 -12.43 4.31 0.13
N SER A 243 -11.48 3.54 0.66
CA SER A 243 -11.66 2.81 1.93
C SER A 243 -11.66 3.72 3.15
N CYS A 244 -11.00 4.87 3.09
CA CYS A 244 -11.05 5.88 4.15
C CYS A 244 -12.43 6.52 4.27
N GLU A 245 -13.21 6.55 3.18
CA GLU A 245 -14.58 7.04 3.20
C GLU A 245 -15.57 6.05 3.85
N ASP A 246 -15.18 4.79 3.94
CA ASP A 246 -16.03 3.71 4.45
C ASP A 246 -16.01 3.64 5.99
N THR A 247 -17.04 4.21 6.63
CA THR A 247 -17.20 4.19 8.10
C THR A 247 -17.13 2.79 8.73
N PRO A 248 -17.73 1.73 8.15
CA PRO A 248 -17.50 0.32 8.49
C PRO A 248 -16.04 -0.09 8.70
N THR A 249 -15.14 0.27 7.78
CA THR A 249 -13.74 -0.15 7.82
C THR A 249 -13.02 0.45 9.03
N LEU A 250 -13.20 1.76 9.27
CA LEU A 250 -12.63 2.43 10.45
C LEU A 250 -13.24 1.93 11.76
N ASN A 251 -14.54 1.64 11.79
CA ASN A 251 -15.21 1.06 12.97
C ASN A 251 -14.64 -0.32 13.30
N TRP A 252 -14.39 -1.14 12.28
CA TRP A 252 -13.78 -2.46 12.45
C TRP A 252 -12.36 -2.37 13.00
N LEU A 253 -11.53 -1.49 12.43
CA LEU A 253 -10.16 -1.25 12.89
C LEU A 253 -10.11 -0.70 14.32
N SER A 254 -11.12 0.08 14.72
CA SER A 254 -11.29 0.58 16.09
C SER A 254 -11.90 -0.45 17.06
N GLY A 255 -12.34 -1.60 16.55
CA GLY A 255 -13.02 -2.63 17.33
C GLY A 255 -12.09 -3.41 18.25
N PRO A 256 -12.62 -4.11 19.28
CA PRO A 256 -11.82 -4.84 20.27
C PRO A 256 -11.04 -6.04 19.69
N TRP A 257 -11.31 -6.40 18.43
CA TRP A 257 -10.69 -7.52 17.74
C TRP A 257 -9.29 -7.22 17.18
N VAL A 258 -9.00 -5.93 16.97
CA VAL A 258 -7.77 -5.46 16.35
C VAL A 258 -7.02 -4.61 17.37
N VAL A 259 -5.79 -4.99 17.68
CA VAL A 259 -4.85 -4.11 18.39
C VAL A 259 -4.01 -3.42 17.36
N LEU A 260 -4.20 -2.12 17.24
CA LEU A 260 -3.32 -1.27 16.45
C LEU A 260 -2.12 -0.90 17.32
N GLY A 261 -0.96 -1.43 16.97
CA GLY A 261 0.34 -1.09 17.54
C GLY A 261 1.20 -0.45 16.46
N LEU A 262 0.64 0.60 15.84
CA LEU A 262 1.11 1.15 14.58
C LEU A 262 2.51 1.75 14.72
N ARG A 263 3.43 1.21 13.92
CA ARG A 263 4.75 1.78 13.62
C ARG A 263 4.75 2.51 12.29
N LYS A 264 3.93 2.06 11.33
CA LYS A 264 3.77 2.69 10.03
C LYS A 264 2.29 2.89 9.72
N LEU A 265 1.95 4.09 9.30
CA LEU A 265 0.61 4.43 8.87
C LEU A 265 0.69 5.16 7.55
N ASP A 266 -0.01 4.65 6.55
CA ASP A 266 -0.15 5.25 5.24
C ASP A 266 -1.62 5.48 4.93
N VAL A 267 -2.04 6.75 4.92
CA VAL A 267 -3.44 7.10 4.76
C VAL A 267 -3.66 8.33 3.90
N PRO A 268 -4.72 8.32 3.10
CA PRO A 268 -5.28 9.53 2.55
C PRO A 268 -6.10 10.25 3.59
N LEU A 269 -6.03 11.56 3.51
CA LEU A 269 -6.80 12.51 4.29
C LEU A 269 -7.74 13.21 3.31
N ASP A 270 -8.97 12.73 3.23
CA ASP A 270 -10.12 13.49 2.75
C ASP A 270 -11.03 13.87 3.93
N SER A 271 -11.66 15.04 3.84
CA SER A 271 -12.20 15.73 5.00
C SER A 271 -13.37 15.08 5.70
N MET A 272 -14.12 14.19 5.03
CA MET A 272 -15.37 13.70 5.62
C MET A 272 -15.13 12.83 6.86
N TYR A 273 -13.95 12.21 6.99
CA TYR A 273 -13.69 11.19 8.02
C TYR A 273 -12.47 11.44 8.87
N VAL A 274 -11.94 12.66 8.80
CA VAL A 274 -10.71 13.03 9.49
C VAL A 274 -10.85 12.96 10.99
N SER A 275 -12.00 13.35 11.56
CA SER A 275 -12.20 13.22 13.01
C SER A 275 -12.08 11.78 13.47
N ARG A 276 -12.73 10.84 12.76
CA ARG A 276 -12.64 9.41 13.07
C ARG A 276 -11.25 8.84 12.86
N PHE A 277 -10.56 9.30 11.82
CA PHE A 277 -9.18 8.93 11.60
C PHE A 277 -8.28 9.43 12.74
N VAL A 278 -8.44 10.70 13.13
CA VAL A 278 -7.73 11.28 14.28
C VAL A 278 -8.04 10.49 15.55
N ASP A 279 -9.31 10.12 15.78
CA ASP A 279 -9.71 9.27 16.90
C ASP A 279 -9.04 7.89 16.84
N LEU A 280 -8.99 7.27 15.66
CA LEU A 280 -8.31 5.99 15.45
C LEU A 280 -6.82 6.09 15.83
N VAL A 281 -6.12 7.09 15.30
CA VAL A 281 -4.68 7.25 15.50
C VAL A 281 -4.34 7.71 16.92
N GLN A 282 -5.15 8.61 17.51
CA GLN A 282 -4.95 9.07 18.89
C GLN A 282 -5.34 8.01 19.91
N GLY A 283 -6.41 7.24 19.66
CA GLY A 283 -6.94 6.23 20.58
C GLY A 283 -6.11 4.95 20.65
N THR A 284 -5.36 4.60 19.60
CA THR A 284 -4.78 3.25 19.48
C THR A 284 -3.26 3.18 19.50
N SER A 285 -2.61 3.80 20.50
CA SER A 285 -1.15 3.68 20.72
C SER A 285 -0.28 4.51 19.75
N GLY A 286 -0.68 5.75 19.46
CA GLY A 286 0.14 6.70 18.70
C GLY A 286 1.61 6.84 19.19
N SER A 287 1.90 6.50 20.44
CA SER A 287 3.26 6.51 20.98
C SER A 287 4.27 5.62 20.25
N LEU A 288 3.81 4.62 19.47
CA LEU A 288 4.67 3.69 18.73
C LEU A 288 4.92 4.10 17.27
N LEU A 289 4.22 5.11 16.76
CA LEU A 289 4.28 5.49 15.34
C LEU A 289 5.68 6.02 14.97
N GLU A 290 6.34 5.36 14.02
CA GLU A 290 7.66 5.70 13.52
C GLU A 290 7.61 6.35 12.14
N GLU A 291 6.65 5.94 11.30
CA GLU A 291 6.45 6.43 9.94
C GLU A 291 4.99 6.81 9.70
N LEU A 292 4.77 8.05 9.27
CA LEU A 292 3.45 8.55 8.88
C LEU A 292 3.51 9.03 7.43
N VAL A 293 2.63 8.50 6.59
CA VAL A 293 2.47 8.84 5.19
C VAL A 293 1.04 9.38 5.02
N LEU A 294 0.92 10.62 4.56
CA LEU A 294 -0.35 11.34 4.40
C LEU A 294 -0.54 11.68 2.92
N TYR A 295 -1.68 11.31 2.33
CA TYR A 295 -2.10 11.76 1.00
C TYR A 295 -3.27 12.73 1.10
N ILE A 296 -3.13 13.97 0.71
CA ILE A 296 -4.20 14.96 0.77
C ILE A 296 -4.67 15.21 -0.66
N ASP A 297 -5.94 14.94 -0.93
CA ASP A 297 -6.57 15.31 -2.20
C ASP A 297 -7.34 16.63 -2.07
N GLY A 298 -7.28 17.46 -3.11
CA GLY A 298 -7.33 18.91 -2.97
C GLY A 298 -8.63 19.56 -3.39
N ASP A 299 -9.72 19.24 -2.71
CA ASP A 299 -10.89 20.10 -2.72
C ASP A 299 -10.69 21.28 -1.72
N HIS A 300 -10.83 22.51 -2.23
CA HIS A 300 -10.57 23.75 -1.49
C HIS A 300 -11.41 23.90 -0.23
N HIS A 301 -12.57 23.24 -0.15
CA HIS A 301 -13.51 23.39 0.97
C HIS A 301 -13.05 22.70 2.27
N ARG A 302 -11.86 22.08 2.27
CA ARG A 302 -11.54 20.98 3.18
C ARG A 302 -10.17 21.09 3.85
N ALA A 303 -9.51 22.24 3.75
CA ALA A 303 -8.11 22.44 4.15
C ALA A 303 -7.79 22.30 5.65
N ASN A 304 -8.77 22.30 6.55
CA ASN A 304 -8.54 22.33 8.00
C ASN A 304 -8.17 20.97 8.63
N VAL A 305 -8.22 19.90 7.84
CA VAL A 305 -7.97 18.52 8.25
C VAL A 305 -6.61 18.31 8.88
N LEU A 306 -5.57 18.90 8.30
CA LEU A 306 -4.22 18.80 8.86
C LEU A 306 -4.10 19.53 10.21
N GLY A 307 -4.92 20.55 10.45
CA GLY A 307 -4.90 21.32 11.69
C GLY A 307 -5.43 20.55 12.88
N THR A 308 -6.21 19.47 12.67
CA THR A 308 -6.70 18.59 13.75
C THR A 308 -5.69 17.51 14.14
N LEU A 309 -4.67 17.26 13.30
CA LEU A 309 -3.67 16.24 13.57
C LEU A 309 -2.52 16.84 14.40
N ASP A 310 -2.52 16.55 15.70
CA ASP A 310 -1.45 16.97 16.61
C ASP A 310 -0.28 15.97 16.60
N LEU A 311 0.84 16.34 15.96
CA LEU A 311 2.01 15.48 15.90
C LEU A 311 2.78 15.37 17.23
N SER A 312 2.43 16.16 18.24
CA SER A 312 3.12 16.16 19.54
C SER A 312 2.96 14.83 20.28
N GLY A 313 1.85 14.12 20.01
CA GLY A 313 1.49 12.82 20.57
C GLY A 313 2.31 11.63 20.03
N TYR A 314 3.19 11.83 19.03
CA TYR A 314 3.99 10.78 18.40
C TYR A 314 5.48 10.95 18.68
N PRO A 315 5.96 10.68 19.91
CA PRO A 315 7.36 10.90 20.30
C PRO A 315 8.37 10.02 19.55
N ARG A 316 7.91 8.96 18.87
CA ARG A 316 8.75 8.05 18.09
C ARG A 316 8.73 8.33 16.59
N LEU A 317 8.00 9.35 16.14
CA LEU A 317 7.86 9.66 14.72
C LEU A 317 9.23 10.04 14.15
N ARG A 318 9.75 9.22 13.24
CA ARG A 318 11.06 9.38 12.60
C ARG A 318 10.93 9.83 11.16
N SER A 319 9.85 9.44 10.49
CA SER A 319 9.59 9.78 9.09
C SER A 319 8.19 10.33 8.93
N LEU A 320 8.09 11.52 8.32
CA LEU A 320 6.83 12.11 7.90
C LEU A 320 6.87 12.30 6.38
N TYR A 321 5.99 11.61 5.67
CA TYR A 321 5.77 11.79 4.25
C TYR A 321 4.41 12.46 4.04
N VAL A 322 4.37 13.61 3.39
CA VAL A 322 3.12 14.31 3.07
C VAL A 322 3.07 14.53 1.58
N ARG A 323 2.07 13.95 0.92
CA ARG A 323 1.81 14.16 -0.50
C ARG A 323 0.50 14.90 -0.65
N ILE A 324 0.53 16.03 -1.36
CA ILE A 324 -0.63 16.89 -1.56
C ILE A 324 -0.91 17.00 -3.05
N ALA A 325 -2.12 16.64 -3.44
CA ALA A 325 -2.72 17.02 -4.70
C ALA A 325 -3.39 18.39 -4.54
N TYR A 326 -3.18 19.30 -5.49
CA TYR A 326 -3.72 20.67 -5.50
C TYR A 326 -3.32 21.51 -4.26
N PHE A 327 -2.02 21.77 -4.20
CA PHE A 327 -1.27 22.36 -3.09
C PHE A 327 -1.76 23.66 -2.43
N VAL A 328 -2.41 24.59 -3.15
CA VAL A 328 -2.52 26.00 -2.73
C VAL A 328 -3.26 26.26 -1.40
N PRO A 329 -4.43 25.66 -1.10
CA PRO A 329 -5.18 25.98 0.13
C PRO A 329 -4.61 25.30 1.40
N HIS A 330 -3.70 24.34 1.27
CA HIS A 330 -3.27 23.49 2.39
C HIS A 330 -2.01 23.98 3.10
N LEU A 331 -1.34 25.00 2.57
CA LEU A 331 -0.05 25.49 3.09
C LEU A 331 -0.08 25.90 4.58
N PRO A 332 -1.05 26.72 5.03
CA PRO A 332 -1.16 27.06 6.45
C PRO A 332 -1.35 25.82 7.34
N SER A 333 -2.09 24.83 6.85
CA SER A 333 -2.37 23.62 7.61
C SER A 333 -1.15 22.68 7.70
N ILE A 334 -0.29 22.64 6.68
CA ILE A 334 1.01 21.96 6.76
C ILE A 334 1.93 22.70 7.74
N ALA A 335 1.95 24.03 7.69
CA ALA A 335 2.70 24.85 8.63
C ALA A 335 2.27 24.56 10.08
N GLN A 336 0.96 24.47 10.33
CA GLN A 336 0.40 24.08 11.63
C GLN A 336 0.80 22.65 12.02
N LEU A 337 0.68 21.69 11.10
CA LEU A 337 1.07 20.29 11.30
C LEU A 337 2.55 20.20 11.72
N LEU A 338 3.46 20.84 10.97
CA LEU A 338 4.89 20.86 11.28
C LEU A 338 5.15 21.52 12.63
N SER A 339 4.44 22.62 12.94
CA SER A 339 4.57 23.33 14.22
C SER A 339 4.11 22.51 15.43
N SER A 340 3.23 21.51 15.22
CA SER A 340 2.75 20.61 16.28
C SER A 340 3.75 19.51 16.66
N CYS A 341 4.85 19.33 15.91
CA CYS A 341 5.79 18.24 16.18
C CYS A 341 6.44 18.36 17.58
N ASN A 342 6.72 17.21 18.20
CA ASN A 342 7.43 17.17 19.50
C ASN A 342 8.93 17.50 19.34
N VAL A 343 9.62 17.86 20.45
CA VAL A 343 11.07 18.18 20.55
C VAL A 343 11.97 17.10 19.93
N HIS A 344 11.53 15.84 19.93
CA HIS A 344 12.21 14.72 19.27
C HIS A 344 11.72 14.47 17.84
N GLY A 345 11.30 15.53 17.14
CA GLY A 345 10.57 15.48 15.87
C GLY A 345 11.19 14.60 14.78
N PRO A 346 10.47 14.41 13.66
CA PRO A 346 10.88 13.48 12.62
C PRO A 346 12.27 13.81 12.08
N ARG A 347 13.10 12.75 11.96
CA ARG A 347 14.45 12.85 11.40
C ARG A 347 14.43 12.99 9.88
N LYS A 348 13.34 12.55 9.25
CA LYS A 348 13.14 12.63 7.81
C LYS A 348 11.78 13.22 7.54
N ILE A 349 11.75 14.29 6.76
CA ILE A 349 10.52 14.82 6.19
C ILE A 349 10.61 14.70 4.69
N HIS A 350 9.58 14.14 4.08
CA HIS A 350 9.40 14.13 2.65
C HIS A 350 8.08 14.82 2.30
N LEU A 351 8.14 15.89 1.52
CA LEU A 351 6.96 16.61 1.07
C LEU A 351 6.86 16.44 -0.45
N GLU A 352 5.85 15.72 -0.94
CA GLU A 352 5.52 15.68 -2.37
C GLU A 352 4.39 16.69 -2.66
N LEU A 353 4.75 17.80 -3.27
CA LEU A 353 3.86 18.92 -3.52
C LEU A 353 3.45 18.91 -4.99
N ARG A 354 2.19 18.59 -5.28
CA ARG A 354 1.66 18.63 -6.65
C ARG A 354 0.88 19.92 -6.85
N ILE A 355 1.41 20.78 -7.71
CA ILE A 355 0.78 22.06 -8.07
C ILE A 355 0.20 21.89 -9.47
N ALA A 356 -1.12 21.93 -9.54
CA ALA A 356 -1.84 21.95 -10.80
C ALA A 356 -2.19 23.40 -11.15
N PHE A 357 -1.75 23.87 -12.31
CA PHE A 357 -2.17 25.15 -12.88
C PHE A 357 -3.52 24.92 -13.56
N VAL A 358 -4.59 24.90 -12.76
CA VAL A 358 -5.97 24.78 -13.24
C VAL A 358 -6.58 26.19 -13.16
N VAL A 359 -6.91 26.78 -14.31
CA VAL A 359 -7.65 28.05 -14.44
C VAL A 359 -6.83 29.34 -14.26
N ARG A 360 -7.28 30.39 -14.95
CA ARG A 360 -6.58 31.66 -15.25
C ARG A 360 -6.19 32.51 -14.04
N ASP A 361 -6.72 32.23 -12.86
CA ASP A 361 -6.58 33.08 -11.67
C ASP A 361 -6.12 32.29 -10.45
N ILE A 362 -4.94 31.65 -10.51
CA ILE A 362 -4.22 31.45 -9.25
C ILE A 362 -3.93 32.85 -8.75
N GLU A 363 -4.64 33.28 -7.70
CA GLU A 363 -4.31 34.48 -6.96
C GLU A 363 -2.88 34.31 -6.42
N TRP A 364 -1.92 34.82 -7.18
CA TRP A 364 -0.50 34.70 -6.88
C TRP A 364 -0.18 35.28 -5.50
N ASP A 365 -0.95 36.28 -5.06
CA ASP A 365 -0.86 36.85 -3.72
C ASP A 365 -1.27 35.86 -2.63
N PHE A 366 -2.35 35.10 -2.84
CA PHE A 366 -2.79 34.06 -1.91
C PHE A 366 -1.76 32.94 -1.85
N PHE A 367 -1.29 32.48 -3.01
CA PHE A 367 -0.24 31.47 -3.11
C PHE A 367 1.07 31.92 -2.46
N SER A 368 1.52 33.15 -2.72
CA SER A 368 2.74 33.71 -2.14
C SER A 368 2.62 33.81 -0.62
N LYS A 369 1.51 34.31 -0.09
CA LYS A 369 1.27 34.36 1.36
C LYS A 369 1.30 32.98 2.01
N GLY A 370 0.68 31.99 1.36
CA GLY A 370 0.75 30.60 1.80
C GLY A 370 2.17 30.05 1.82
N LEU A 371 2.95 30.32 0.77
CA LEU A 371 4.35 29.90 0.68
C LEU A 371 5.23 30.58 1.73
N ASP A 372 5.02 31.86 1.98
CA ASP A 372 5.76 32.61 2.99
C ASP A 372 5.47 32.07 4.39
N ALA A 373 4.20 31.78 4.71
CA ALA A 373 3.83 31.13 5.97
C ALA A 373 4.46 29.74 6.11
N PHE A 374 4.39 28.93 5.05
CA PHE A 374 5.03 27.61 5.00
C PHE A 374 6.55 27.68 5.16
N SER A 375 7.21 28.64 4.51
CA SER A 375 8.63 28.92 4.63
C SER A 375 9.03 29.21 6.08
N VAL A 376 8.30 30.09 6.75
CA VAL A 376 8.55 30.45 8.15
C VAL A 376 8.41 29.21 9.03
N SER A 377 7.34 28.44 8.89
CA SER A 377 7.14 27.22 9.68
C SER A 377 8.18 26.14 9.39
N LEU A 378 8.59 25.95 8.13
CA LEU A 378 9.64 24.98 7.78
C LEU A 378 11.00 25.40 8.33
N THR A 379 11.32 26.70 8.28
CA THR A 379 12.56 27.26 8.85
C THR A 379 12.56 27.13 10.37
N GLU A 380 11.44 27.42 11.02
CA GLU A 380 11.32 27.26 12.47
C GLU A 380 11.40 25.79 12.88
N PHE A 381 10.72 24.91 12.13
CA PHE A 381 10.82 23.47 12.29
C PHE A 381 12.28 22.99 12.18
N SER A 382 12.98 23.42 11.12
CA SER A 382 14.40 23.12 10.89
C SER A 382 15.27 23.48 12.10
N ARG A 383 15.15 24.74 12.56
CA ARG A 383 15.95 25.28 13.66
C ARG A 383 15.67 24.55 14.96
N ARG A 384 14.39 24.24 15.22
CA ARG A 384 13.95 23.65 16.48
C ARG A 384 14.38 22.19 16.62
N TYR A 385 14.31 21.41 15.54
CA TYR A 385 14.50 19.95 15.61
C TYR A 385 15.82 19.46 15.04
N GLN A 386 16.64 20.34 14.45
CA GLN A 386 17.88 19.97 13.77
C GLN A 386 17.64 18.81 12.77
N CYS A 387 16.52 18.88 12.06
CA CYS A 387 16.07 17.80 11.19
C CYS A 387 17.12 17.57 10.10
N PRO A 388 17.78 16.39 10.05
CA PRO A 388 18.93 16.18 9.21
C PRO A 388 18.60 16.04 7.72
N SER A 389 17.32 15.85 7.35
CA SER A 389 16.93 15.61 5.96
C SER A 389 15.48 16.02 5.70
N VAL A 390 15.30 17.08 4.92
CA VAL A 390 13.99 17.48 4.37
C VAL A 390 14.05 17.35 2.86
N THR A 391 13.26 16.45 2.28
CA THR A 391 13.13 16.33 0.82
C THR A 391 11.84 16.96 0.37
N ILE A 392 11.88 17.85 -0.62
CA ILE A 392 10.66 18.40 -1.23
C ILE A 392 10.65 18.02 -2.71
N ASN A 393 9.70 17.20 -3.09
CA ASN A 393 9.43 16.87 -4.48
C ASN A 393 8.31 17.77 -5.00
N LEU A 394 8.68 18.79 -5.76
CA LEU A 394 7.76 19.73 -6.39
C LEU A 394 7.39 19.20 -7.77
N ARG A 395 6.12 18.85 -7.96
CA ARG A 395 5.60 18.42 -9.26
C ARG A 395 4.66 19.48 -9.79
N LEU A 396 5.01 20.03 -10.95
CA LEU A 396 4.29 21.12 -11.59
C LEU A 396 3.52 20.55 -12.79
N TYR A 397 2.20 20.65 -12.74
CA TYR A 397 1.30 20.11 -13.75
C TYR A 397 0.47 21.22 -14.38
N SER A 398 0.36 21.24 -15.71
CA SER A 398 -0.66 22.05 -16.40
C SER A 398 -1.86 21.19 -16.72
N VAL A 399 -3.06 21.60 -16.29
CA VAL A 399 -4.30 20.83 -16.53
C VAL A 399 -4.95 21.22 -17.86
N GLN A 400 -4.54 22.34 -18.47
CA GLN A 400 -5.08 22.79 -19.76
C GLN A 400 -4.15 22.44 -20.93
N SER A 401 -4.74 22.15 -22.09
CA SER A 401 -4.04 21.86 -23.33
C SER A 401 -3.27 23.08 -23.85
N SER A 402 -1.97 23.14 -23.55
CA SER A 402 -0.86 23.78 -24.28
C SER A 402 -0.92 25.26 -24.73
N THR A 403 -2.02 26.00 -24.60
CA THR A 403 -2.08 27.39 -25.11
C THR A 403 -1.79 28.47 -24.06
N ASP A 404 -1.64 28.13 -22.78
CA ASP A 404 -1.27 29.11 -21.76
C ASP A 404 0.26 29.34 -21.78
N LEU A 405 0.68 30.34 -22.57
CA LEU A 405 2.06 30.83 -22.65
C LEU A 405 2.64 31.25 -21.29
N ASP A 406 1.80 31.50 -20.28
CA ASP A 406 2.26 31.90 -18.95
C ASP A 406 2.66 30.71 -18.07
N THR A 407 2.34 29.47 -18.43
CA THR A 407 2.60 28.30 -17.58
C THR A 407 4.09 28.14 -17.24
N PRO A 408 5.04 28.23 -18.20
CA PRO A 408 6.47 28.16 -17.89
C PRO A 408 6.92 29.30 -16.98
N LEU A 409 6.39 30.52 -17.17
CA LEU A 409 6.71 31.66 -16.31
C LEU A 409 6.18 31.48 -14.88
N LYS A 410 4.96 30.96 -14.74
CA LYS A 410 4.37 30.62 -13.43
C LYS A 410 5.18 29.52 -12.74
N ALA A 411 5.53 28.45 -13.46
CA ALA A 411 6.38 27.37 -12.97
C ALA A 411 7.75 27.89 -12.50
N GLN A 412 8.40 28.72 -13.31
CA GLN A 412 9.69 29.34 -12.96
C GLN A 412 9.57 30.23 -11.73
N ARG A 413 8.54 31.06 -11.60
CA ARG A 413 8.31 31.88 -10.40
C ARG A 413 8.13 31.02 -9.13
N VAL A 414 7.41 29.90 -9.24
CA VAL A 414 7.26 28.95 -8.11
C VAL A 414 8.63 28.36 -7.76
N LYS A 415 9.37 27.91 -8.76
CA LYS A 415 10.71 27.34 -8.60
C LYS A 415 11.67 28.31 -7.94
N ASP A 416 11.75 29.56 -8.41
CA ASP A 416 12.60 30.61 -7.84
C ASP A 416 12.27 30.89 -6.37
N ARG A 417 10.98 30.87 -6.02
CA ARG A 417 10.52 31.02 -4.63
C ARG A 417 10.93 29.85 -3.75
N PHE A 418 10.76 28.61 -4.22
CA PHE A 418 11.22 27.43 -3.47
C PHE A 418 12.74 27.38 -3.34
N ILE A 419 13.50 27.75 -4.38
CA ILE A 419 14.97 27.82 -4.31
C ILE A 419 15.41 28.87 -3.27
N SER A 420 14.74 30.02 -3.23
CA SER A 420 15.02 31.05 -2.23
C SER A 420 14.75 30.52 -0.81
N LEU A 421 13.67 29.76 -0.63
CA LEU A 421 13.29 29.11 0.62
C LEU A 421 14.32 28.06 1.07
N VAL A 422 14.72 27.16 0.16
CA VAL A 422 15.78 26.16 0.36
C VAL A 422 17.05 26.83 0.88
N THR A 423 17.47 27.90 0.18
CA THR A 423 18.72 28.60 0.44
C THR A 423 18.69 29.29 1.81
N ALA A 424 17.53 29.83 2.20
CA ALA A 424 17.37 30.52 3.48
C ALA A 424 17.27 29.57 4.70
N ALA A 425 16.76 28.35 4.52
CA ALA A 425 16.50 27.43 5.62
C ALA A 425 17.76 26.72 6.16
N GLU A 426 18.92 26.87 5.49
CA GLU A 426 20.20 26.19 5.81
C GLU A 426 20.08 24.66 5.94
N MET A 427 19.12 24.04 5.23
CA MET A 427 18.84 22.60 5.32
C MET A 427 19.54 21.82 4.20
N ASP A 428 19.80 20.52 4.45
CA ASP A 428 20.00 19.56 3.36
C ASP A 428 18.63 19.28 2.73
N MET A 429 18.27 20.17 1.81
CA MET A 429 17.02 20.11 1.10
C MET A 429 17.26 19.67 -0.33
N VAL A 430 16.63 18.56 -0.70
CA VAL A 430 16.64 18.07 -2.08
C VAL A 430 15.34 18.49 -2.74
N LEU A 431 15.42 19.50 -3.61
CA LEU A 431 14.30 19.92 -4.45
C LEU A 431 14.35 19.11 -5.74
N PHE A 432 13.29 18.35 -6.03
CA PHE A 432 13.04 17.76 -7.35
C PHE A 432 11.96 18.58 -8.03
N VAL A 433 12.24 19.16 -9.19
CA VAL A 433 11.22 19.83 -10.00
C VAL A 433 10.89 18.91 -11.16
N ASN A 434 9.72 18.30 -11.16
CA ASN A 434 9.26 17.51 -12.29
C ASN A 434 8.26 18.34 -13.09
N GLU A 435 8.70 18.84 -14.24
CA GLU A 435 7.82 19.44 -15.23
C GLU A 435 7.26 18.31 -16.08
N THR A 436 6.01 17.93 -15.84
CA THR A 436 5.34 17.06 -16.79
C THR A 436 4.94 17.90 -17.98
N GLN A 437 5.70 17.82 -19.06
CA GLN A 437 5.23 18.30 -20.35
C GLN A 437 3.93 17.55 -20.66
N TYR A 438 2.87 18.30 -20.94
CA TYR A 438 1.62 17.73 -21.41
C TYR A 438 1.93 17.09 -22.77
N ALA A 439 2.11 15.76 -22.80
CA ALA A 439 2.05 15.04 -24.05
C ALA A 439 0.61 15.24 -24.56
N PRO A 440 0.39 15.94 -25.69
CA PRO A 440 -0.94 16.01 -26.29
C PRO A 440 -1.46 14.58 -26.40
N GLN A 441 -2.73 14.34 -26.04
CA GLN A 441 -3.33 12.99 -26.03
C GLN A 441 -2.85 12.21 -27.27
N ALA A 442 -1.89 11.32 -27.05
CA ALA A 442 -1.28 10.59 -28.12
C ALA A 442 -2.37 9.71 -28.73
N THR A 443 -2.72 9.98 -29.98
CA THR A 443 -3.73 9.18 -30.70
C THR A 443 -3.27 7.74 -30.90
N THR A 444 -1.99 7.44 -30.63
CA THR A 444 -1.43 6.10 -30.72
C THR A 444 -0.67 5.70 -29.43
N PRO A 445 -0.79 4.43 -28.97
CA PRO A 445 -0.07 3.93 -27.79
C PRO A 445 1.47 3.98 -27.89
N SER A 446 2.02 4.25 -29.07
CA SER A 446 3.47 4.26 -29.32
C SER A 446 4.15 5.60 -29.00
N GLU A 447 3.41 6.71 -28.95
CA GLU A 447 3.97 8.06 -28.71
C GLU A 447 4.01 8.45 -27.22
N ALA A 448 3.40 7.65 -26.34
CA ALA A 448 3.34 7.93 -24.89
C ALA A 448 4.67 7.69 -24.14
N ALA A 449 5.73 7.21 -24.81
CA ALA A 449 6.94 6.69 -24.15
C ALA A 449 8.09 7.70 -23.94
N SER A 450 7.93 8.99 -24.25
CA SER A 450 9.03 9.97 -24.24
C SER A 450 8.66 11.31 -23.59
N ALA A 451 8.05 11.30 -22.40
CA ALA A 451 8.01 12.51 -21.58
C ALA A 451 9.37 12.67 -20.86
N GLU A 452 10.21 13.60 -21.33
CA GLU A 452 11.45 13.94 -20.65
C GLU A 452 11.13 14.64 -19.32
N SER A 453 11.41 13.98 -18.20
CA SER A 453 11.34 14.57 -16.87
C SER A 453 12.70 15.15 -16.53
N THR A 454 12.85 16.48 -16.57
CA THR A 454 14.09 17.15 -16.14
C THR A 454 14.16 17.13 -14.62
N THR A 455 14.89 16.18 -14.03
CA THR A 455 15.17 16.19 -12.60
C THR A 455 16.35 17.12 -12.31
N GLU A 456 16.06 18.30 -11.80
CA GLU A 456 17.09 19.17 -11.22
C GLU A 456 17.21 18.87 -9.73
N ARG A 457 18.45 18.75 -9.24
CA ARG A 457 18.75 18.52 -7.82
C ARG A 457 19.43 19.75 -7.25
N TYR A 458 18.73 20.47 -6.41
CA TYR A 458 19.33 21.50 -5.57
C TYR A 458 19.70 20.85 -4.24
N ALA A 459 20.95 20.98 -3.82
CA ALA A 459 21.41 20.55 -2.50
C ALA A 459 22.35 21.61 -1.95
N THR A 460 22.17 21.98 -0.69
CA THR A 460 23.13 22.84 0.00
C THR A 460 24.46 22.10 0.05
N PRO A 461 25.58 22.69 -0.40
CA PRO A 461 26.87 22.03 -0.32
C PRO A 461 27.15 21.64 1.13
N PRO A 462 27.64 20.41 1.39
CA PRO A 462 27.83 19.93 2.76
C PRO A 462 28.70 20.92 3.52
N ARG A 463 28.22 21.38 4.69
CA ARG A 463 29.01 22.24 5.58
C ARG A 463 30.34 21.54 5.83
N ARG A 464 31.44 22.14 5.36
CA ARG A 464 32.79 21.65 5.68
C ARG A 464 32.91 21.67 7.19
N MET A 465 32.97 20.48 7.80
CA MET A 465 33.27 20.35 9.21
C MET A 465 34.55 21.15 9.49
N PRO A 466 34.56 22.08 10.46
CA PRO A 466 35.75 22.83 10.78
C PRO A 466 36.88 21.84 11.06
N ARG A 467 38.03 22.01 10.38
CA ARG A 467 39.21 21.18 10.63
C ARG A 467 39.50 21.26 12.13
N PRO A 468 39.70 20.12 12.82
CA PRO A 468 40.12 20.15 14.21
C PRO A 468 41.37 21.04 14.31
N SER A 469 41.34 22.02 15.21
CA SER A 469 42.47 22.89 15.50
C SER A 469 43.68 22.02 15.90
N PRO A 470 44.89 22.35 15.43
CA PRO A 470 46.09 21.55 15.69
C PRO A 470 46.43 21.46 17.19
#